data_AF-A0AA91PZT4-F1
#
_entry.id   AF-A0AA91PZT4-F1
#
_cell.length_a   1.000
_cell.length_b   1.000
_cell.length_c   1.000
_cell.angle_alpha   90.00
_cell.angle_beta   90.00
_cell.angle_gamma   90.00
#
_symmetry.space_group_name_H-M   'P 1'
#
loop_
_entity.id
_entity.type
_entity.pdbx_description
1 polymer ?
#
loop_
_entity_poly.entity_id
_entity_poly.type
_entity_poly.pdbx_seq_one_letter_code
_entity_poly.pdbx_strand_id
1 'polypeptide(L)'
;MTSFAKIKCYAASFFVFYFLYLYVYKCPSTHESFLEHTLGKVIHPFSHSHNKLCGAVDTANEKVTPYVNSVTTFVGDKVHSHPFYKQYQVEAKLNLVKAQYLQHVYPYVIKLFQLFEIVEYHIAVKVNELYAFFESHFHKTVVPHASKLKTSAIEHAETVKEQIKSKLD
;
A
#
# COMPACT_ATOMS: atom_id res chain seq x y z
N MET A 1 4.04 -18.49 24.21
CA MET A 1 3.26 -17.73 23.19
C MET A 1 3.26 -18.51 21.89
N THR A 2 2.09 -18.92 21.40
CA THR A 2 1.92 -19.72 20.19
C THR A 2 2.36 -18.95 18.94
N SER A 3 2.96 -19.64 17.96
CA SER A 3 3.52 -19.04 16.73
C SER A 3 2.50 -18.21 15.94
N PHE A 4 1.21 -18.55 16.04
CA PHE A 4 0.11 -17.82 15.40
C PHE A 4 -0.08 -16.40 15.96
N ALA A 5 0.17 -16.19 17.25
CA ALA A 5 0.10 -14.87 17.87
C ALA A 5 1.26 -13.99 17.41
N LYS A 6 2.46 -14.57 17.25
CA LYS A 6 3.65 -13.86 16.75
C LYS A 6 3.44 -13.36 15.32
N ILE A 7 2.88 -14.20 14.44
CA ILE A 7 2.60 -13.83 13.03
C ILE A 7 1.62 -12.65 12.95
N LYS A 8 0.55 -12.66 13.76
CA LYS A 8 -0.41 -11.55 13.80
C LYS A 8 0.24 -10.25 14.26
N CYS A 9 1.09 -10.31 15.29
CA CYS A 9 1.84 -9.15 15.76
C CYS A 9 2.78 -8.62 14.67
N TYR A 10 3.54 -9.48 13.99
CA TYR A 10 4.41 -9.05 12.89
C TYR A 10 3.64 -8.45 11.72
N ALA A 11 2.49 -9.02 11.35
CA ALA A 11 1.65 -8.47 10.30
C ALA A 11 1.11 -7.08 10.69
N ALA A 12 0.61 -6.92 11.91
CA ALA A 12 0.14 -5.63 12.41
C ALA A 12 1.27 -4.58 12.43
N SER A 13 2.45 -4.95 12.92
CA SER A 13 3.63 -4.07 12.90
C SER A 13 4.05 -3.70 11.48
N PHE A 14 4.00 -4.63 10.54
CA PHE A 14 4.28 -4.36 9.13
C PHE A 14 3.27 -3.37 8.53
N PHE A 15 1.97 -3.56 8.78
CA PHE A 15 0.94 -2.62 8.31
C PHE A 15 1.13 -1.22 8.89
N VAL A 16 1.42 -1.11 10.19
CA VAL A 16 1.68 0.18 10.84
C VAL A 16 2.92 0.85 10.26
N PHE A 17 4.01 0.10 10.10
CA PHE A 17 5.24 0.60 9.47
C PHE A 17 4.99 1.05 8.03
N TYR A 18 4.25 0.27 7.24
CA TYR A 18 3.94 0.59 5.85
C TYR A 18 3.04 1.82 5.73
N PHE A 19 2.06 1.98 6.62
CA PHE A 19 1.26 3.20 6.69
C PHE A 19 2.11 4.43 7.02
N LEU A 20 3.04 4.29 7.98
CA LEU A 20 3.96 5.36 8.34
C LEU A 20 4.88 5.73 7.17
N TYR A 21 5.41 4.74 6.45
CA TYR A 21 6.20 4.93 5.23
C TYR A 21 5.40 5.69 4.15
N LEU A 22 4.14 5.31 3.92
CA LEU A 22 3.27 6.01 2.97
C LEU A 22 3.03 7.45 3.41
N TYR A 23 2.64 7.66 4.67
CA TYR A 23 2.27 8.97 5.20
C TYR A 23 3.44 9.94 5.30
N VAL A 24 4.60 9.49 5.79
CA VAL A 24 5.76 10.36 6.07
C VAL A 24 6.64 10.56 4.83
N TYR A 25 6.76 9.54 3.98
CA TYR A 25 7.74 9.55 2.88
C TYR A 25 7.08 9.53 1.51
N LYS A 26 6.21 8.56 1.21
CA LYS A 26 5.72 8.35 -0.17
C LYS A 26 4.71 9.42 -0.63
N CYS A 27 3.68 9.69 0.16
CA CYS A 27 2.58 10.60 -0.21
C CYS A 27 2.98 12.08 -0.27
N PRO A 28 3.78 12.62 0.68
CA PRO A 28 4.33 13.96 0.57
C PRO A 28 5.27 14.09 -0.64
N SER A 29 6.10 13.06 -0.86
CA SER A 29 6.97 13.03 -2.04
C SER A 29 6.15 13.10 -3.33
N THR A 30 5.04 12.37 -3.48
CA THR A 30 4.23 12.41 -4.72
C THR A 30 3.57 13.76 -5.01
N HIS A 31 3.25 14.55 -3.97
CA HIS A 31 2.68 15.90 -4.12
C HIS A 31 3.73 16.94 -4.57
N GLU A 32 4.97 16.84 -4.08
CA GLU A 32 6.07 17.75 -4.47
C GLU A 32 6.81 17.29 -5.75
N SER A 33 6.77 16.00 -6.10
CA SER A 33 7.62 15.38 -7.15
C SER A 33 7.18 15.57 -8.60
N PHE A 34 6.03 16.18 -8.90
CA PHE A 34 5.56 16.26 -10.30
C PHE A 34 6.41 17.20 -11.18
N LEU A 35 7.15 18.14 -10.57
CA LEU A 35 7.93 19.17 -11.28
C LEU A 35 9.46 19.02 -11.17
N GLU A 36 9.99 18.41 -10.10
CA GLU A 36 11.46 18.37 -9.85
C GLU A 36 12.14 17.00 -9.98
N HIS A 37 11.42 15.88 -10.10
CA HIS A 37 12.03 14.54 -10.06
C HIS A 37 11.95 13.70 -11.35
N THR A 38 11.51 14.30 -12.45
CA THR A 38 11.37 13.64 -13.77
C THR A 38 12.69 13.15 -14.37
N LEU A 39 13.85 13.52 -13.81
CA LEU A 39 15.16 13.13 -14.34
C LEU A 39 15.87 12.01 -13.57
N GLY A 40 15.29 11.46 -12.50
CA GLY A 40 16.01 10.45 -11.69
C GLY A 40 15.20 9.47 -10.86
N LYS A 41 13.87 9.54 -10.83
CA LYS A 41 13.07 8.55 -10.08
C LYS A 41 12.82 7.31 -10.94
N VAL A 42 13.36 6.18 -10.48
CA VAL A 42 12.98 4.83 -10.91
C VAL A 42 11.46 4.77 -10.95
N ILE A 43 10.88 4.55 -12.13
CA ILE A 43 9.43 4.42 -12.29
C ILE A 43 9.02 3.17 -11.52
N HIS A 44 8.53 3.33 -10.29
CA HIS A 44 8.12 2.22 -9.45
C HIS A 44 6.86 1.58 -10.03
N PRO A 45 6.83 0.25 -10.23
CA PRO A 45 5.69 -0.46 -10.82
C PRO A 45 4.40 -0.36 -10.00
N PHE A 46 4.49 0.05 -8.73
CA PHE A 46 3.34 0.27 -7.84
C PHE A 46 2.87 1.74 -7.75
N SER A 47 3.39 2.63 -8.58
CA SER A 47 3.03 4.06 -8.56
C SER A 47 1.52 4.30 -8.61
N HIS A 48 0.78 3.52 -9.41
CA HIS A 48 -0.69 3.62 -9.47
C HIS A 48 -1.37 3.21 -8.15
N SER A 49 -0.92 2.12 -7.54
CA SER A 49 -1.44 1.65 -6.25
C SER A 49 -1.10 2.60 -5.12
N HIS A 50 0.11 3.16 -5.11
CA HIS A 50 0.53 4.19 -4.16
C HIS A 50 -0.30 5.45 -4.29
N ASN A 51 -0.58 5.94 -5.50
CA ASN A 51 -1.43 7.12 -5.69
C ASN A 51 -2.84 6.91 -5.14
N LYS A 52 -3.44 5.73 -5.35
CA LYS A 52 -4.74 5.39 -4.78
C LYS A 52 -4.71 5.31 -3.25
N LEU A 53 -3.64 4.73 -2.69
CA LEU A 53 -3.44 4.65 -1.25
C LEU A 53 -3.21 6.03 -0.63
N CYS A 54 -2.44 6.91 -1.28
CA CYS A 54 -2.24 8.28 -0.86
C CYS A 54 -3.55 9.08 -0.89
N GLY A 55 -4.38 8.93 -1.93
CA GLY A 55 -5.72 9.54 -1.94
C GLY A 55 -6.60 9.06 -0.78
N ALA A 56 -6.51 7.79 -0.39
CA ALA A 56 -7.23 7.27 0.79
C ALA A 56 -6.67 7.83 2.11
N VAL A 57 -5.35 7.98 2.21
CA VAL A 57 -4.67 8.60 3.36
C VAL A 57 -5.05 10.07 3.48
N ASP A 58 -5.07 10.81 2.37
CA ASP A 58 -5.45 12.23 2.34
C ASP A 58 -6.92 12.41 2.75
N THR A 59 -7.81 11.56 2.23
CA THR A 59 -9.24 11.55 2.63
C THR A 59 -9.41 11.23 4.13
N ALA A 60 -8.61 10.31 4.66
CA ALA A 60 -8.62 10.01 6.09
C ALA A 60 -8.11 11.19 6.91
N ASN A 61 -7.05 11.86 6.44
CA ASN A 61 -6.49 13.03 7.07
C ASN A 61 -7.49 14.19 7.11
N GLU A 62 -8.21 14.45 6.01
CA GLU A 62 -9.28 15.47 5.97
C GLU A 62 -10.38 15.19 6.99
N LYS A 63 -10.79 13.93 7.16
CA LYS A 63 -11.80 13.54 8.16
C LYS A 63 -11.31 13.69 9.61
N VAL A 64 -10.02 13.47 9.84
CA VAL A 64 -9.41 13.54 11.19
C VAL A 64 -9.00 14.96 11.56
N THR A 65 -8.67 15.79 10.57
CA THR A 65 -8.29 17.21 10.70
C THR A 65 -9.19 18.03 11.64
N PRO A 66 -10.53 18.00 11.54
CA PRO A 66 -11.38 18.80 12.45
C PRO A 66 -11.24 18.37 13.92
N TYR A 67 -11.04 17.09 14.20
CA TYR A 67 -10.81 16.60 15.57
C TYR A 67 -9.43 17.00 16.09
N VAL A 68 -8.40 16.90 15.24
CA VAL A 68 -7.06 17.36 15.57
C VAL A 68 -7.06 18.85 15.86
N ASN A 69 -7.77 19.66 15.07
CA ASN A 69 -7.90 21.09 15.29
C ASN A 69 -8.62 21.39 16.60
N SER A 70 -9.69 20.66 16.93
CA SER A 70 -10.40 20.81 18.21
C SER A 70 -9.50 20.53 19.41
N VAL A 71 -8.72 19.44 19.37
CA VAL A 71 -7.76 19.11 20.43
C VAL A 71 -6.66 20.16 20.50
N THR A 72 -6.15 20.62 19.35
CA THR A 72 -5.08 21.64 19.28
C THR A 72 -5.55 22.96 19.89
N THR A 73 -6.77 23.40 19.58
CA THR A 73 -7.37 24.60 20.19
C THR A 73 -7.53 24.43 21.70
N PHE A 74 -8.05 23.28 22.16
CA PHE A 74 -8.19 23.02 23.59
C PHE A 74 -6.85 23.01 24.34
N VAL A 75 -5.82 22.39 23.76
CA VAL A 75 -4.46 22.35 24.32
C VAL A 75 -3.85 23.76 24.33
N GLY A 76 -4.04 24.54 23.26
CA GLY A 76 -3.63 25.94 23.23
C GLY A 76 -4.27 26.77 24.35
N ASP A 77 -5.59 26.67 24.48
CA ASP A 77 -6.37 27.48 25.41
C ASP A 77 -6.19 27.08 26.88
N LYS A 78 -5.92 25.80 27.17
CA LYS A 78 -5.84 25.29 28.56
C LYS A 78 -4.44 24.91 29.03
N VAL A 79 -3.60 24.40 28.14
CA VAL A 79 -2.25 23.92 28.48
C VAL A 79 -1.22 25.01 28.22
N HIS A 80 -1.22 25.59 27.01
CA HIS A 80 -0.21 26.60 26.65
C HIS A 80 -0.43 27.94 27.38
N SER A 81 -1.67 28.24 27.76
CA SER A 81 -2.02 29.42 28.56
C SER A 81 -1.62 29.28 30.04
N HIS A 82 -1.38 28.06 30.53
CA HIS A 82 -1.12 27.79 31.94
C HIS A 82 0.21 28.43 32.41
N PRO A 83 0.25 29.10 33.58
CA PRO A 83 1.45 29.79 34.06
C PRO A 83 2.68 28.89 34.18
N PHE A 84 2.52 27.64 34.65
CA PHE A 84 3.62 26.67 34.67
C PHE A 84 4.15 26.30 33.28
N TYR A 85 3.30 26.25 32.24
CA TYR A 85 3.75 25.91 30.89
C TYR A 85 4.70 26.98 30.32
N LYS A 86 4.37 28.26 30.57
CA LYS A 86 5.21 29.40 30.22
C LYS A 86 6.47 29.47 31.08
N GLN A 87 6.35 29.23 32.38
CA GLN A 87 7.47 29.25 33.33
C GLN A 87 8.55 28.22 32.98
N TYR A 88 8.16 27.01 32.56
CA TYR A 88 9.10 25.95 32.21
C TYR A 88 9.57 25.98 30.74
N GLN A 89 9.12 26.98 29.95
CA GLN A 89 9.43 27.12 28.53
C GLN A 89 9.24 25.80 27.75
N VAL A 90 8.14 25.10 28.04
CA VAL A 90 7.91 23.75 27.52
C VAL A 90 7.87 23.75 25.98
N GLU A 91 7.30 24.79 25.39
CA GLU A 91 7.25 24.98 23.94
C GLU A 91 8.66 25.13 23.32
N ALA A 92 9.55 25.89 23.95
CA ALA A 92 10.94 26.03 23.47
C ALA A 92 11.70 24.70 23.56
N LYS A 93 11.49 23.93 24.63
CA LYS A 93 12.11 22.60 24.79
C LYS A 93 11.56 21.59 23.78
N LEU A 94 10.25 21.59 23.54
CA LEU A 94 9.61 20.77 22.51
C LEU A 94 10.15 21.08 21.12
N ASN A 95 10.29 22.37 20.79
CA ASN A 95 10.85 22.81 19.52
C ASN A 95 12.32 22.40 19.36
N LEU A 96 13.11 22.46 20.45
CA LEU A 96 14.50 22.01 20.44
C LEU A 96 14.61 20.50 20.22
N VAL A 97 13.78 19.69 20.89
CA VAL A 97 13.74 18.24 20.67
C VAL A 97 13.31 17.92 19.24
N LYS A 98 12.31 18.63 18.70
CA LYS A 98 11.87 18.49 17.31
C LYS A 98 13.00 18.83 16.33
N ALA A 99 13.74 19.91 16.58
CA ALA A 99 14.88 20.29 15.77
C ALA A 99 16.00 19.25 15.83
N GLN A 100 16.32 18.73 17.02
CA GLN A 100 17.30 17.65 17.19
C GLN A 100 16.87 16.38 16.46
N TYR A 101 15.60 16.01 16.54
CA TYR A 101 15.04 14.88 15.81
C TYR A 101 15.18 15.07 14.30
N LEU A 102 14.81 16.25 13.78
CA LEU A 102 14.91 16.57 12.35
C LEU A 102 16.37 16.57 11.86
N GLN A 103 17.31 16.98 12.70
CA GLN A 103 18.71 17.01 12.34
C GLN A 103 19.38 15.63 12.43
N HIS A 104 19.06 14.84 13.45
CA HIS A 104 19.83 13.63 13.79
C HIS A 104 19.10 12.33 13.48
N VAL A 105 17.77 12.29 13.50
CA VAL A 105 17.01 11.04 13.35
C VAL A 105 16.37 10.98 11.96
N TYR A 106 15.76 12.08 11.54
CA TYR A 106 15.11 12.20 10.25
C TYR A 106 15.96 11.76 9.05
N PRO A 107 17.25 12.14 8.89
CA PRO A 107 18.03 11.68 7.73
C PRO A 107 18.22 10.16 7.70
N TYR A 108 18.30 9.48 8.85
CA TYR A 108 18.40 8.02 8.87
C TYR A 108 17.07 7.35 8.58
N VAL A 109 15.97 7.92 9.06
CA VAL A 109 14.61 7.45 8.76
C VAL A 109 14.36 7.52 7.24
N ILE A 110 14.73 8.63 6.61
CA ILE A 110 14.61 8.80 5.15
C ILE A 110 15.48 7.78 4.40
N LYS A 111 16.74 7.57 4.81
CA LYS A 111 17.60 6.54 4.21
C LYS A 111 17.01 5.13 4.34
N LEU A 112 16.40 4.81 5.48
CA LEU A 112 15.74 3.53 5.69
C LEU A 112 14.53 3.36 4.76
N PHE A 113 13.75 4.41 4.54
CA PHE A 113 12.64 4.39 3.59
C PHE A 113 13.10 4.29 2.13
N GLN A 114 14.22 4.91 1.76
CA GLN A 114 14.85 4.74 0.44
C GLN A 114 15.28 3.29 0.19
N LEU A 115 15.86 2.63 1.20
CA LEU A 115 16.19 1.20 1.08
C LEU A 115 14.93 0.35 0.91
N PHE A 116 13.86 0.67 1.64
CA PHE A 116 12.58 -0.02 1.52
C PHE A 116 11.99 0.11 0.10
N GLU A 117 12.15 1.26 -0.55
CA GLU A 117 11.72 1.50 -1.93
C GLU A 117 12.46 0.61 -2.96
N ILE A 118 13.76 0.35 -2.74
CA ILE A 118 14.54 -0.61 -3.55
C ILE A 118 14.04 -2.04 -3.34
N VAL A 119 13.77 -2.43 -2.09
CA VAL A 119 13.25 -3.76 -1.75
C VAL A 119 11.87 -3.96 -2.36
N GLU A 120 10.99 -2.96 -2.26
CA GLU A 120 9.66 -2.96 -2.85
C GLU A 120 9.73 -3.15 -4.38
N TYR A 121 10.66 -2.47 -5.05
CA TYR A 121 10.89 -2.66 -6.48
C TYR A 121 11.27 -4.11 -6.83
N HIS A 122 12.22 -4.71 -6.10
CA HIS A 122 12.65 -6.09 -6.36
C HIS A 122 11.52 -7.09 -6.12
N ILE A 123 10.73 -6.90 -5.05
CA ILE A 123 9.55 -7.71 -4.78
C ILE A 123 8.54 -7.57 -5.93
N ALA A 124 8.29 -6.35 -6.41
CA ALA A 124 7.36 -6.10 -7.50
C ALA A 124 7.78 -6.84 -8.79
N VAL A 125 9.05 -6.76 -9.15
CA VAL A 125 9.59 -7.45 -10.33
C VAL A 125 9.40 -8.95 -10.18
N LYS A 126 9.75 -9.54 -9.03
CA LYS A 126 9.57 -10.98 -8.79
C LYS A 126 8.12 -11.42 -8.79
N VAL A 127 7.22 -10.64 -8.22
CA VAL A 127 5.78 -10.93 -8.25
C VAL A 127 5.25 -10.87 -9.68
N ASN A 128 5.69 -9.90 -10.48
CA ASN A 128 5.27 -9.77 -11.87
C ASN A 128 5.80 -10.92 -12.75
N GLU A 129 7.07 -11.32 -12.58
CA GLU A 129 7.64 -12.50 -13.22
C GLU A 129 6.84 -13.77 -12.90
N LEU A 130 6.48 -13.96 -11.62
CA LEU A 130 5.70 -15.10 -11.17
C LEU A 130 4.29 -15.08 -11.76
N TYR A 131 3.65 -13.91 -11.77
CA TYR A 131 2.32 -13.72 -12.35
C TYR A 131 2.30 -14.06 -13.85
N ALA A 132 3.25 -13.52 -14.62
CA ALA A 132 3.38 -13.81 -16.04
C ALA A 132 3.64 -15.30 -16.30
N PHE A 133 4.42 -15.97 -15.45
CA PHE A 133 4.61 -17.41 -15.52
C PHE A 133 3.29 -18.16 -15.32
N PHE A 134 2.53 -17.84 -14.27
CA PHE A 134 1.24 -18.47 -13.99
C PHE A 134 0.20 -18.21 -15.09
N GLU A 135 0.12 -16.98 -15.59
CA GLU A 135 -0.77 -16.61 -16.69
C GLU A 135 -0.42 -17.39 -17.96
N SER A 136 0.87 -17.49 -18.30
CA SER A 136 1.31 -18.28 -19.45
C SER A 136 0.98 -19.77 -19.30
N HIS A 137 1.10 -20.33 -18.08
CA HIS A 137 0.76 -21.72 -17.81
C HIS A 137 -0.75 -21.96 -17.90
N PHE A 138 -1.55 -21.01 -17.39
CA PHE A 138 -3.01 -21.08 -17.46
C PHE A 138 -3.49 -21.06 -18.93
N HIS A 139 -2.96 -20.14 -19.74
CA HIS A 139 -3.31 -20.06 -21.16
C HIS A 139 -2.81 -21.24 -21.99
N LYS A 140 -1.64 -21.81 -21.66
CA LYS A 140 -1.10 -22.97 -22.39
C LYS A 140 -1.77 -24.29 -22.02
N THR A 141 -2.18 -24.47 -20.77
CA THR A 141 -2.63 -25.77 -20.28
C THR A 141 -4.13 -25.81 -20.04
N VAL A 142 -4.67 -24.81 -19.34
CA VAL A 142 -6.07 -24.84 -18.87
C VAL A 142 -7.04 -24.44 -19.97
N VAL A 143 -6.76 -23.34 -20.67
CA VAL A 143 -7.62 -22.85 -21.76
C VAL A 143 -7.85 -23.89 -22.87
N PRO A 144 -6.82 -24.56 -23.42
CA PRO A 144 -7.02 -25.56 -24.46
C PRO A 144 -7.66 -26.87 -23.95
N HIS A 145 -7.50 -27.23 -22.67
CA HIS A 145 -8.25 -28.36 -22.10
C HIS A 145 -9.73 -28.03 -21.93
N ALA A 146 -10.04 -26.82 -21.45
CA ALA A 146 -11.41 -26.35 -21.34
C ALA A 146 -12.09 -26.26 -22.71
N SER A 147 -11.38 -25.81 -23.75
CA SER A 147 -11.93 -25.79 -25.11
C SER A 147 -12.18 -27.19 -25.65
N LYS A 148 -11.25 -28.14 -25.49
CA LYS A 148 -11.45 -29.55 -25.91
C LYS A 148 -12.64 -30.22 -25.21
N LEU A 149 -12.81 -29.98 -23.91
CA LEU A 149 -13.97 -30.48 -23.17
C LEU A 149 -15.28 -29.91 -23.71
N LYS A 150 -15.29 -28.60 -24.02
CA LYS A 150 -16.46 -27.96 -24.64
C LYS A 150 -16.79 -28.55 -26.01
N THR A 151 -15.79 -28.76 -26.86
CA THR A 151 -16.01 -29.36 -28.20
C THR A 151 -16.51 -30.79 -28.08
N SER A 152 -15.92 -31.61 -27.20
CA SER A 152 -16.35 -32.98 -26.95
C SER A 152 -17.79 -33.04 -26.42
N ALA A 153 -18.18 -32.12 -25.53
CA ALA A 153 -19.55 -32.05 -25.03
C ALA A 153 -20.57 -31.68 -26.13
N ILE A 154 -20.20 -30.78 -27.05
CA ILE A 154 -21.04 -30.41 -28.21
C ILE A 154 -21.19 -31.60 -29.15
N GLU A 155 -20.08 -32.29 -29.47
CA GLU A 155 -20.06 -33.45 -30.36
C GLU A 155 -20.89 -34.62 -29.79
N HIS A 156 -20.84 -34.82 -28.46
CA HIS A 156 -21.69 -35.81 -27.78
C HIS A 156 -23.17 -35.42 -27.80
N ALA A 157 -23.49 -34.14 -27.66
CA ALA A 157 -24.87 -33.66 -27.76
C ALA A 157 -25.43 -33.83 -29.18
N GLU A 158 -24.62 -33.60 -30.22
CA GLU A 158 -25.02 -33.80 -31.61
C GLU A 158 -25.23 -35.28 -31.95
N THR A 159 -24.31 -36.17 -31.53
CA THR A 159 -24.47 -37.62 -31.73
C THR A 159 -25.70 -38.18 -31.01
N VAL A 160 -25.99 -37.73 -29.79
CA VAL A 160 -27.23 -38.11 -29.08
C VAL A 160 -28.47 -37.59 -29.82
N LYS A 161 -28.43 -36.37 -30.33
CA LYS A 161 -29.54 -35.79 -31.12
C LYS A 161 -29.80 -36.59 -32.40
N GLU A 162 -28.76 -37.01 -33.12
CA GLU A 162 -28.90 -37.84 -34.32
C GLU A 162 -29.45 -39.24 -34.00
N GLN A 163 -28.97 -39.88 -32.92
CA GLN A 163 -29.50 -41.18 -32.49
C GLN A 163 -30.97 -41.13 -32.07
N ILE A 164 -31.41 -40.03 -31.47
CA ILE A 164 -32.83 -39.83 -31.14
C ILE A 164 -33.64 -39.65 -32.42
N LYS A 165 -33.14 -38.86 -33.38
CA LYS A 165 -33.83 -38.61 -34.65
C LYS A 165 -33.97 -39.90 -35.47
N SER A 166 -32.92 -40.72 -35.55
CA SER A 166 -32.93 -42.00 -36.28
C SER A 166 -33.78 -43.09 -35.63
N LYS A 167 -34.21 -42.91 -34.38
CA LYS A 167 -35.14 -43.82 -33.68
C LYS A 167 -36.60 -43.36 -33.74
N LEU A 168 -36.84 -42.15 -34.26
CA LEU A 168 -38.17 -41.54 -34.35
C LEU A 168 -38.77 -41.62 -35.76
N ASP A 169 -37.93 -41.85 -36.77
CA ASP A 169 -38.30 -42.26 -38.14
C ASP A 169 -38.40 -43.79 -38.24
#